data_AF-A0A7L3U5E4-F1
#
_entry.id   AF-A0A7L3U5E4-F1
#
_cell.length_a   1.000
_cell.length_b   1.000
_cell.length_c   1.000
_cell.angle_alpha   90.00
_cell.angle_beta   90.00
_cell.angle_gamma   90.00
#
_symmetry.space_group_name_H-M   'P 1'
#
loop_
_entity.id
_entity.type
_entity.pdbx_description
1 polymer ?
#
loop_
_entity_poly.entity_id
_entity_poly.type
_entity_poly.pdbx_seq_one_letter_code
_entity_poly.pdbx_strand_id
1 'polypeptide(L)'
;FGTHALLIVTLTLIPATAAAQSENDATREDVYPPLWDRAPESLLDFLVKDNKIVINPWNYEERLGVYKNMLNSSAKYFTAFGSQNFGNILWGLPLQHGWQFRTGRLADPSSVTSCGYEDGDLLCISVRSWWSCMNYYLAVIPFLGAVEAGLFGQLQYEIEILAPEERRADFCYSVADCRSRNPKLMDEWKAYFEYLLSTEHKPGSPATFKMDDALHLMWRAHVSSIAYALPKFQDSLKYVSDPEANFGEDWANAVDFIAATHFSTDLQTTNEFQAFLPQRMLTEGDVLPSISDFSPQQNRVLLSMRALHKANQLTGGLLLKLWQKAMSTEAGRKLGRKLIEDLASS
;
A
#
# COMPACT_ATOMS: atom_id res chain seq x y z
N PHE A 1 -23.13 39.03 34.60
CA PHE A 1 -21.94 38.43 35.22
C PHE A 1 -21.60 37.17 34.45
N GLY A 2 -20.73 37.32 33.45
CA GLY A 2 -20.21 36.21 32.67
C GLY A 2 -18.73 36.03 32.98
N THR A 3 -18.28 34.78 33.03
CA THR A 3 -16.88 34.40 32.83
C THR A 3 -16.86 32.99 32.25
N HIS A 4 -16.45 32.90 30.98
CA HIS A 4 -15.98 31.66 30.37
C HIS A 4 -14.57 31.39 30.88
N ALA A 5 -14.34 30.23 31.47
CA ALA A 5 -12.99 29.75 31.78
C ALA A 5 -12.45 28.99 30.56
N LEU A 6 -11.48 29.59 29.89
CA LEU A 6 -10.64 28.94 28.88
C LEU A 6 -9.55 28.15 29.62
N LEU A 7 -9.47 26.84 29.41
CA LEU A 7 -8.37 26.00 29.89
C LEU A 7 -7.31 25.93 28.80
N ILE A 8 -6.24 26.70 28.96
CA ILE A 8 -5.02 26.62 28.15
C ILE A 8 -4.10 25.62 28.85
N VAL A 9 -3.79 24.50 28.19
CA VAL A 9 -2.72 23.58 28.62
C VAL A 9 -1.44 23.98 27.89
N THR A 10 -0.49 24.51 28.64
CA THR A 10 0.87 24.83 28.20
C THR A 10 1.73 23.55 28.18
N LEU A 11 2.18 23.14 27.00
CA LEU A 11 3.22 22.14 26.82
C LEU A 11 4.58 22.74 27.21
N THR A 12 5.23 22.16 28.20
CA THR A 12 6.61 22.50 28.59
C THR A 12 7.58 21.72 27.69
N LEU A 13 8.42 22.43 26.94
CA LEU A 13 9.52 21.89 26.16
C LEU A 13 10.69 21.55 27.09
N ILE A 14 11.08 20.28 27.15
CA ILE A 14 12.35 19.85 27.76
C ILE A 14 13.36 19.65 26.61
N PRO A 15 14.57 20.24 26.67
CA PRO A 15 15.58 20.02 25.63
C PRO A 15 16.18 18.62 25.77
N ALA A 16 15.93 17.76 24.79
CA ALA A 16 16.59 16.46 24.68
C ALA A 16 18.01 16.64 24.13
N THR A 17 18.99 16.15 24.88
CA THR A 17 20.40 16.03 24.47
C THR A 17 20.52 14.94 23.42
N ALA A 18 21.04 15.29 22.24
CA ALA A 18 21.32 14.35 21.16
C ALA A 18 22.47 13.41 21.57
N ALA A 19 22.14 12.15 21.87
CA ALA A 19 23.11 11.07 21.85
C ALA A 19 23.12 10.47 20.44
N ALA A 20 24.25 10.60 19.75
CA ALA A 20 24.49 9.94 18.49
C ALA A 20 24.47 8.42 18.70
N GLN A 21 23.51 7.74 18.08
CA GLN A 21 23.43 6.28 18.05
C GLN A 21 23.71 5.84 16.61
N SER A 22 24.68 4.93 16.47
CA SER A 22 25.31 4.52 15.23
C SER A 22 24.31 4.01 14.19
N GLU A 23 24.46 4.51 12.96
CA GLU A 23 23.97 3.86 11.73
C GLU A 23 24.48 2.41 11.72
N ASN A 24 23.61 1.48 12.09
CA ASN A 24 23.79 0.10 11.65
C ASN A 24 23.29 0.06 10.21
N ASP A 25 24.24 -0.08 9.29
CA ASP A 25 24.07 -0.31 7.87
C ASP A 25 23.12 -1.51 7.69
N ALA A 26 21.84 -1.22 7.44
CA ALA A 26 20.87 -2.24 7.07
C ALA A 26 21.41 -2.89 5.78
N THR A 27 21.80 -4.15 5.86
CA THR A 27 22.28 -4.88 4.69
C THR A 27 21.27 -4.73 3.56
N ARG A 28 21.73 -4.51 2.33
CA ARG A 28 20.92 -4.25 1.12
C ARG A 28 19.69 -5.17 0.96
N GLU A 29 19.70 -6.36 1.56
CA GLU A 29 18.60 -7.33 1.61
C GLU A 29 17.38 -6.87 2.44
N ASP A 30 17.54 -5.99 3.45
CA ASP A 30 16.48 -5.62 4.39
C ASP A 30 15.52 -4.53 3.88
N VAL A 31 15.91 -3.79 2.83
CA VAL A 31 15.13 -2.64 2.33
C VAL A 31 14.17 -3.04 1.21
N TYR A 32 14.45 -4.12 0.49
CA TYR A 32 13.60 -4.60 -0.60
C TYR A 32 12.60 -5.67 -0.15
N PRO A 33 11.50 -5.86 -0.90
CA PRO A 33 10.63 -7.00 -0.70
C PRO A 33 11.41 -8.33 -0.86
N PRO A 34 11.02 -9.41 -0.17
CA PRO A 34 11.62 -10.73 -0.38
C PRO A 34 11.61 -11.12 -1.85
N LEU A 35 12.69 -11.77 -2.31
CA LEU A 35 12.84 -12.25 -3.69
C LEU A 35 12.84 -11.13 -4.76
N TRP A 36 13.12 -9.88 -4.38
CA TRP A 36 13.14 -8.75 -5.31
C TRP A 36 14.01 -8.98 -6.55
N ASP A 37 15.20 -9.54 -6.38
CA ASP A 37 16.13 -9.79 -7.49
C ASP A 37 15.71 -10.93 -8.41
N ARG A 38 14.75 -11.77 -7.99
CA ARG A 38 14.20 -12.85 -8.80
C ARG A 38 12.92 -12.46 -9.55
N ALA A 39 12.22 -11.44 -9.07
CA ALA A 39 10.99 -10.97 -9.69
C ALA A 39 11.24 -10.42 -11.10
N PRO A 40 10.35 -10.70 -12.09
CA PRO A 40 10.43 -10.17 -13.45
C PRO A 40 10.69 -8.66 -13.50
N GLU A 41 11.72 -8.22 -14.22
CA GLU A 41 12.12 -6.81 -14.32
C GLU A 41 11.52 -6.11 -15.55
N SER A 42 11.21 -6.91 -16.57
CA SER A 42 10.60 -6.54 -17.85
C SER A 42 9.37 -7.39 -18.12
N LEU A 43 8.44 -6.87 -18.93
CA LEU A 43 7.24 -7.60 -19.34
C LEU A 43 7.57 -8.87 -20.14
N LEU A 44 8.74 -8.91 -20.78
CA LEU A 44 9.22 -10.07 -21.54
C LEU A 44 9.88 -11.14 -20.66
N ASP A 45 10.12 -10.87 -19.38
CA ASP A 45 10.65 -11.86 -18.44
C ASP A 45 9.55 -12.80 -17.92
N PHE A 46 8.28 -12.41 -18.07
CA PHE A 46 7.14 -13.29 -17.85
C PHE A 46 7.01 -14.34 -18.95
N LEU A 47 6.25 -15.40 -18.68
CA LEU A 47 6.01 -16.45 -19.66
C LEU A 47 5.28 -15.88 -20.89
N VAL A 48 5.88 -16.00 -22.06
CA VAL A 48 5.20 -15.73 -23.34
C VAL A 48 4.64 -17.02 -23.90
N LYS A 49 3.32 -17.10 -24.04
CA LYS A 49 2.61 -18.26 -24.59
C LYS A 49 1.49 -17.79 -25.51
N ASP A 50 1.37 -18.42 -26.68
CA ASP A 50 0.32 -18.13 -27.67
C ASP A 50 0.21 -16.63 -28.04
N ASN A 51 1.37 -15.97 -28.23
CA ASN A 51 1.51 -14.52 -28.46
C ASN A 51 0.96 -13.60 -27.36
N LYS A 52 0.95 -14.10 -26.11
CA LYS A 52 0.57 -13.32 -24.93
C LYS A 52 1.62 -13.41 -23.84
N ILE A 53 1.78 -12.32 -23.12
CA ILE A 53 2.48 -12.29 -21.84
C ILE A 53 1.51 -12.79 -20.77
N VAL A 54 1.80 -13.95 -20.20
CA VAL A 54 0.97 -14.61 -19.19
C VAL A 54 1.53 -14.28 -17.81
N ILE A 55 0.68 -13.71 -16.96
CA ILE A 55 1.02 -13.33 -15.58
C ILE A 55 0.10 -14.06 -14.62
N ASN A 56 0.66 -14.82 -13.68
CA ASN A 56 -0.06 -15.41 -12.57
C ASN A 56 -0.03 -14.48 -11.34
N PRO A 57 -1.07 -13.67 -11.10
CA PRO A 57 -1.08 -12.82 -9.92
C PRO A 57 -1.24 -13.64 -8.63
N TRP A 58 -1.50 -14.94 -8.69
CA TRP A 58 -1.58 -15.82 -7.51
C TRP A 58 -0.25 -16.47 -7.17
N ASN A 59 0.83 -16.06 -7.83
CA ASN A 59 2.20 -16.34 -7.45
C ASN A 59 2.87 -15.06 -6.95
N TYR A 60 3.59 -15.15 -5.83
CA TYR A 60 4.25 -14.03 -5.18
C TYR A 60 5.30 -13.35 -6.06
N GLU A 61 6.19 -14.11 -6.70
CA GLU A 61 7.26 -13.53 -7.54
C GLU A 61 6.68 -12.84 -8.78
N GLU A 62 5.65 -13.44 -9.40
CA GLU A 62 5.00 -12.84 -10.56
C GLU A 62 4.19 -11.57 -10.19
N ARG A 63 3.47 -11.58 -9.06
CA ARG A 63 2.80 -10.37 -8.55
C ARG A 63 3.83 -9.30 -8.15
N LEU A 64 4.97 -9.68 -7.61
CA LEU A 64 6.07 -8.75 -7.34
C LEU A 64 6.63 -8.14 -8.64
N GLY A 65 6.76 -8.95 -9.69
CA GLY A 65 7.16 -8.52 -11.03
C GLY A 65 6.21 -7.48 -11.63
N VAL A 66 4.91 -7.58 -11.36
CA VAL A 66 3.91 -6.59 -11.78
C VAL A 66 4.24 -5.20 -11.19
N TYR A 67 4.57 -5.12 -9.91
CA TYR A 67 5.01 -3.87 -9.27
C TYR A 67 6.34 -3.36 -9.82
N LYS A 68 7.31 -4.26 -9.97
CA LYS A 68 8.66 -3.96 -10.46
C LYS A 68 8.62 -3.37 -11.86
N ASN A 69 7.77 -3.89 -12.75
CA ASN A 69 7.57 -3.35 -14.08
C ASN A 69 6.99 -1.91 -14.06
N MET A 70 6.00 -1.63 -13.20
CA MET A 70 5.48 -0.27 -13.03
C MET A 70 6.55 0.69 -12.49
N LEU A 71 7.34 0.26 -11.51
CA LEU A 71 8.46 1.03 -10.96
C LEU A 71 9.51 1.34 -12.04
N ASN A 72 9.92 0.35 -12.81
CA ASN A 72 10.94 0.49 -13.86
C ASN A 72 10.48 1.45 -14.97
N SER A 73 9.22 1.29 -15.43
CA SER A 73 8.69 2.12 -16.53
C SER A 73 8.37 3.56 -16.10
N SER A 74 8.13 3.78 -14.80
CA SER A 74 7.93 5.12 -14.25
C SER A 74 9.22 5.79 -13.76
N ALA A 75 10.36 5.09 -13.71
CA ALA A 75 11.57 5.59 -13.07
C ALA A 75 12.07 6.94 -13.61
N LYS A 76 11.91 7.17 -14.91
CA LYS A 76 12.31 8.41 -15.58
C LYS A 76 11.66 9.67 -14.99
N TYR A 77 10.45 9.57 -14.44
CA TYR A 77 9.72 10.71 -13.86
C TYR A 77 10.21 11.08 -12.45
N PHE A 78 10.90 10.15 -11.78
CA PHE A 78 11.31 10.30 -10.37
C PHE A 78 12.80 10.56 -10.18
N THR A 79 13.54 10.76 -11.27
CA THR A 79 15.01 10.96 -11.26
C THR A 79 15.47 12.14 -10.41
N ALA A 80 14.64 13.19 -10.26
CA ALA A 80 14.93 14.35 -9.41
C ALA A 80 14.71 14.09 -7.92
N PHE A 81 14.09 12.97 -7.54
CA PHE A 81 13.65 12.69 -6.17
C PHE A 81 14.42 11.54 -5.50
N GLY A 82 15.50 11.08 -6.11
CA GLY A 82 16.39 10.07 -5.54
C GLY A 82 17.22 9.35 -6.59
N SER A 83 18.34 8.78 -6.16
CA SER A 83 19.11 7.87 -7.02
C SER A 83 18.41 6.52 -7.14
N GLN A 84 18.71 5.75 -8.18
CA GLN A 84 18.27 4.35 -8.31
C GLN A 84 16.75 4.13 -8.16
N ASN A 85 15.94 5.12 -8.59
CA ASN A 85 14.49 5.09 -8.50
C ASN A 85 13.92 5.10 -7.07
N PHE A 86 14.70 5.43 -6.04
CA PHE A 86 14.25 5.33 -4.63
C PHE A 86 13.13 6.31 -4.29
N GLY A 87 13.10 7.49 -4.92
CA GLY A 87 12.05 8.50 -4.75
C GLY A 87 10.73 8.19 -5.45
N ASN A 88 10.57 7.00 -6.03
CA ASN A 88 9.34 6.63 -6.74
C ASN A 88 8.23 6.25 -5.77
N ILE A 89 7.13 6.99 -5.81
CA ILE A 89 6.01 6.81 -4.88
C ILE A 89 5.22 5.51 -5.10
N LEU A 90 5.57 4.70 -6.11
CA LEU A 90 4.99 3.37 -6.27
C LEU A 90 5.63 2.31 -5.36
N TRP A 91 6.72 2.61 -4.65
CA TRP A 91 7.39 1.68 -3.72
C TRP A 91 6.49 1.23 -2.56
N GLY A 92 5.49 2.03 -2.19
CA GLY A 92 4.44 1.68 -1.25
C GLY A 92 3.80 0.31 -1.52
N LEU A 93 3.55 0.01 -2.80
CA LEU A 93 2.84 -1.21 -3.22
C LEU A 93 3.67 -2.50 -3.03
N PRO A 94 4.87 -2.65 -3.61
CA PRO A 94 5.67 -3.87 -3.45
C PRO A 94 6.21 -4.05 -2.03
N LEU A 95 6.50 -2.98 -1.29
CA LEU A 95 6.94 -3.12 0.10
C LEU A 95 5.84 -3.68 1.01
N GLN A 96 4.61 -3.16 0.88
CA GLN A 96 3.46 -3.73 1.57
C GLN A 96 3.19 -5.18 1.15
N HIS A 97 3.35 -5.51 -0.14
CA HIS A 97 3.25 -6.89 -0.61
C HIS A 97 4.30 -7.81 0.03
N GLY A 98 5.55 -7.35 0.14
CA GLY A 98 6.62 -8.06 0.82
C GLY A 98 6.37 -8.24 2.31
N TRP A 99 5.85 -7.22 3.00
CA TRP A 99 5.42 -7.34 4.40
C TRP A 99 4.30 -8.37 4.55
N GLN A 100 3.29 -8.38 3.67
CA GLN A 100 2.22 -9.38 3.69
C GLN A 100 2.76 -10.80 3.48
N PHE A 101 3.74 -10.97 2.59
CA PHE A 101 4.39 -12.27 2.37
C PHE A 101 5.16 -12.75 3.61
N ARG A 102 6.08 -11.93 4.15
CA ARG A 102 6.90 -12.31 5.32
C ARG A 102 6.08 -12.61 6.57
N THR A 103 4.91 -12.00 6.70
CA THR A 103 4.06 -12.15 7.89
C THR A 103 3.00 -13.25 7.74
N GLY A 104 3.02 -14.01 6.64
CA GLY A 104 2.08 -15.11 6.38
C GLY A 104 0.69 -14.65 5.95
N ARG A 105 0.49 -13.34 5.75
CA ARG A 105 -0.82 -12.76 5.40
C ARG A 105 -1.28 -13.15 4.00
N LEU A 106 -0.39 -13.59 3.11
CA LEU A 106 -0.77 -14.04 1.77
C LEU A 106 -1.21 -15.52 1.70
N ALA A 107 -0.89 -16.32 2.73
CA ALA A 107 -1.17 -17.76 2.79
C ALA A 107 -2.66 -18.06 2.97
N ASP A 108 -3.07 -19.33 2.86
CA ASP A 108 -4.46 -19.75 3.15
C ASP A 108 -4.75 -19.78 4.66
N PRO A 109 -5.51 -18.84 5.22
CA PRO A 109 -5.76 -18.81 6.66
C PRO A 109 -6.75 -19.91 7.11
N SER A 110 -7.48 -20.54 6.18
CA SER A 110 -8.52 -21.51 6.49
C SER A 110 -8.00 -22.93 6.77
N SER A 111 -6.69 -23.17 6.57
CA SER A 111 -6.06 -24.49 6.68
C SER A 111 -6.67 -25.56 5.75
N VAL A 112 -7.41 -25.15 4.71
CA VAL A 112 -8.01 -26.06 3.72
C VAL A 112 -6.97 -26.47 2.67
N THR A 113 -6.03 -25.58 2.37
CA THR A 113 -4.93 -25.80 1.43
C THR A 113 -3.58 -25.47 2.08
N SER A 114 -2.49 -25.96 1.51
CA SER A 114 -1.11 -25.62 1.91
C SER A 114 -0.54 -24.42 1.12
N CYS A 115 -1.39 -23.62 0.49
CA CYS A 115 -0.98 -22.43 -0.27
C CYS A 115 -0.34 -21.39 0.64
N GLY A 116 0.90 -20.99 0.33
CA GLY A 116 1.68 -20.00 1.09
C GLY A 116 2.38 -20.56 2.33
N TYR A 117 2.41 -21.88 2.51
CA TYR A 117 3.13 -22.56 3.58
C TYR A 117 4.37 -23.29 3.05
N GLU A 118 5.41 -23.44 3.90
CA GLU A 118 6.69 -24.07 3.53
C GLU A 118 6.55 -25.54 3.13
N ASP A 119 5.59 -26.26 3.71
CA ASP A 119 5.28 -27.66 3.41
C ASP A 119 4.35 -27.83 2.18
N GLY A 120 3.96 -26.73 1.55
CA GLY A 120 3.15 -26.68 0.32
C GLY A 120 3.84 -25.88 -0.80
N ASP A 121 3.09 -24.95 -1.38
CA ASP A 121 3.64 -23.98 -2.34
C ASP A 121 3.81 -22.64 -1.64
N LEU A 122 5.04 -22.36 -1.19
CA LEU A 122 5.38 -21.13 -0.46
C LEU A 122 5.07 -19.85 -1.25
N LEU A 123 5.14 -19.90 -2.58
CA LEU A 123 4.92 -18.73 -3.43
C LEU A 123 3.45 -18.54 -3.81
N CYS A 124 2.60 -19.51 -3.48
CA CYS A 124 1.17 -19.42 -3.71
C CYS A 124 0.54 -18.31 -2.85
N ILE A 125 -0.29 -17.48 -3.48
CA ILE A 125 -1.11 -16.46 -2.83
C ILE A 125 -2.56 -16.96 -2.80
N SER A 126 -3.11 -17.11 -1.60
CA SER A 126 -4.44 -17.70 -1.43
C SER A 126 -5.57 -16.69 -1.70
N VAL A 127 -6.58 -17.11 -2.48
CA VAL A 127 -7.85 -16.36 -2.66
C VAL A 127 -8.76 -16.38 -1.43
N ARG A 128 -8.37 -17.12 -0.39
CA ARG A 128 -9.08 -17.18 0.90
C ARG A 128 -8.53 -16.18 1.91
N SER A 129 -7.32 -15.68 1.70
CA SER A 129 -6.80 -14.57 2.50
C SER A 129 -7.46 -13.26 2.11
N TRP A 130 -7.99 -12.57 3.12
CA TRP A 130 -8.46 -11.20 2.98
C TRP A 130 -7.36 -10.27 2.44
N TRP A 131 -6.14 -10.37 2.98
CA TRP A 131 -5.01 -9.54 2.57
C TRP A 131 -4.64 -9.76 1.10
N SER A 132 -4.60 -11.02 0.66
CA SER A 132 -4.35 -11.39 -0.74
C SER A 132 -5.38 -10.81 -1.69
N CYS A 133 -6.66 -10.85 -1.32
CA CYS A 133 -7.75 -10.32 -2.12
C CYS A 133 -7.72 -8.79 -2.17
N MET A 134 -7.52 -8.12 -1.04
CA MET A 134 -7.38 -6.65 -0.99
C MET A 134 -6.18 -6.19 -1.82
N ASN A 135 -5.04 -6.87 -1.68
CA ASN A 135 -3.82 -6.56 -2.40
C ASN A 135 -3.96 -6.78 -3.92
N TYR A 136 -4.79 -7.71 -4.40
CA TYR A 136 -5.07 -7.87 -5.82
C TYR A 136 -5.55 -6.56 -6.47
N TYR A 137 -6.45 -5.84 -5.79
CA TYR A 137 -6.98 -4.56 -6.23
C TYR A 137 -5.95 -3.42 -6.21
N LEU A 138 -4.86 -3.61 -5.46
CA LEU A 138 -3.71 -2.74 -5.40
C LEU A 138 -2.52 -3.25 -6.24
N ALA A 139 -2.67 -4.37 -6.95
CA ALA A 139 -1.65 -4.98 -7.81
C ALA A 139 -2.07 -4.97 -9.28
N VAL A 140 -3.12 -5.72 -9.61
CA VAL A 140 -3.53 -6.01 -10.98
C VAL A 140 -4.26 -4.82 -11.59
N ILE A 141 -5.13 -4.16 -10.83
CA ILE A 141 -5.85 -2.98 -11.33
C ILE A 141 -4.91 -1.80 -11.64
N PRO A 142 -3.98 -1.39 -10.74
CA PRO A 142 -3.01 -0.35 -11.10
C PRO A 142 -2.18 -0.74 -12.33
N PHE A 143 -1.75 -1.99 -12.42
CA PHE A 143 -0.99 -2.47 -13.57
C PHE A 143 -1.78 -2.39 -14.88
N LEU A 144 -3.02 -2.85 -14.91
CA LEU A 144 -3.87 -2.74 -16.08
C LEU A 144 -4.24 -1.27 -16.39
N GLY A 145 -4.33 -0.41 -15.37
CA GLY A 145 -4.44 1.04 -15.54
C GLY A 145 -3.20 1.64 -16.20
N ALA A 146 -1.99 1.17 -15.85
CA ALA A 146 -0.74 1.56 -16.50
C ALA A 146 -0.65 1.08 -17.94
N VAL A 147 -1.12 -0.15 -18.22
CA VAL A 147 -1.24 -0.69 -19.58
C VAL A 147 -2.14 0.21 -20.42
N GLU A 148 -3.33 0.54 -19.92
CA GLU A 148 -4.29 1.36 -20.65
C GLU A 148 -3.82 2.81 -20.84
N ALA A 149 -3.09 3.36 -19.87
CA ALA A 149 -2.45 4.68 -19.98
C ALA A 149 -1.30 4.68 -21.00
N GLY A 150 -0.80 3.51 -21.42
CA GLY A 150 0.35 3.39 -22.33
C GLY A 150 1.70 3.60 -21.63
N LEU A 151 1.79 3.40 -20.30
CA LEU A 151 3.04 3.56 -19.55
C LEU A 151 4.17 2.69 -20.11
N PHE A 152 3.84 1.47 -20.54
CA PHE A 152 4.79 0.49 -21.08
C PHE A 152 5.12 0.69 -22.56
N GLY A 153 4.58 1.75 -23.20
CA GLY A 153 4.73 1.99 -24.63
C GLY A 153 4.00 0.95 -25.48
N GLN A 154 4.50 0.71 -26.70
CA GLN A 154 3.95 -0.30 -27.59
C GLN A 154 4.28 -1.70 -27.09
N LEU A 155 3.27 -2.44 -26.65
CA LEU A 155 3.42 -3.83 -26.26
C LEU A 155 3.63 -4.73 -27.47
N GLN A 156 4.57 -5.67 -27.36
CA GLN A 156 4.82 -6.70 -28.39
C GLN A 156 3.74 -7.80 -28.37
N TYR A 157 3.22 -8.10 -27.19
CA TYR A 157 2.23 -9.14 -26.95
C TYR A 157 1.12 -8.59 -26.05
N GLU A 158 -0.08 -9.15 -26.20
CA GLU A 158 -1.18 -8.85 -25.28
C GLU A 158 -0.89 -9.41 -23.89
N ILE A 159 -1.45 -8.77 -22.86
CA ILE A 159 -1.31 -9.21 -21.47
C ILE A 159 -2.50 -10.10 -21.10
N GLU A 160 -2.20 -11.28 -20.55
CA GLU A 160 -3.17 -12.20 -19.98
C GLU A 160 -2.90 -12.39 -18.48
N ILE A 161 -3.83 -11.93 -17.65
CA ILE A 161 -3.79 -12.20 -16.21
C ILE A 161 -4.51 -13.52 -15.95
N LEU A 162 -3.83 -14.48 -15.33
CA LEU A 162 -4.44 -15.76 -15.00
C LEU A 162 -5.49 -15.63 -13.90
N ALA A 163 -6.63 -16.26 -14.13
CA ALA A 163 -7.68 -16.38 -13.15
C ALA A 163 -7.35 -17.48 -12.12
N PRO A 164 -7.73 -17.29 -10.85
CA PRO A 164 -7.69 -18.37 -9.88
C PRO A 164 -8.76 -19.42 -10.18
N GLU A 165 -8.58 -20.62 -9.65
CA GLU A 165 -9.56 -21.70 -9.76
C GLU A 165 -10.84 -21.39 -8.98
N GLU A 166 -10.70 -20.92 -7.74
CA GLU A 166 -11.79 -20.51 -6.86
C GLU A 166 -12.02 -18.99 -6.97
N ARG A 167 -13.26 -18.54 -6.67
CA ARG A 167 -13.62 -17.11 -6.61
C ARG A 167 -13.30 -16.31 -7.89
N ARG A 168 -13.25 -16.96 -9.05
CA ARG A 168 -12.94 -16.31 -10.34
C ARG A 168 -13.80 -15.08 -10.65
N ALA A 169 -15.07 -15.09 -10.25
CA ALA A 169 -15.99 -13.97 -10.48
C ALA A 169 -15.65 -12.73 -9.63
N ASP A 170 -14.82 -12.86 -8.60
CA ASP A 170 -14.47 -11.77 -7.70
C ASP A 170 -13.38 -10.85 -8.26
N PHE A 171 -12.69 -11.23 -9.33
CA PHE A 171 -11.60 -10.44 -9.90
C PHE A 171 -11.84 -10.15 -11.39
N CYS A 172 -11.05 -9.23 -11.92
CA CYS A 172 -11.01 -8.89 -13.34
C CYS A 172 -9.60 -9.11 -13.90
N TYR A 173 -9.49 -9.48 -15.17
CA TYR A 173 -8.26 -10.09 -15.72
C TYR A 173 -7.69 -9.45 -16.98
N SER A 174 -8.37 -8.44 -17.52
CA SER A 174 -7.90 -7.68 -18.69
C SER A 174 -8.34 -6.23 -18.57
N VAL A 175 -7.74 -5.34 -19.37
CA VAL A 175 -8.15 -3.92 -19.41
C VAL A 175 -9.65 -3.81 -19.69
N ALA A 176 -10.17 -4.54 -20.68
CA ALA A 176 -11.59 -4.51 -21.03
C ALA A 176 -12.51 -5.04 -19.92
N ASP A 177 -12.14 -6.16 -19.28
CA ASP A 177 -12.92 -6.76 -18.18
C ASP A 177 -12.90 -5.85 -16.94
N CYS A 178 -11.73 -5.34 -16.55
CA CYS A 178 -11.60 -4.42 -15.43
C CYS A 178 -12.32 -3.09 -15.69
N ARG A 179 -12.29 -2.57 -16.92
CA ARG A 179 -13.07 -1.39 -17.31
C ARG A 179 -14.57 -1.62 -17.18
N SER A 180 -15.05 -2.80 -17.59
CA SER A 180 -16.47 -3.13 -17.50
C SER A 180 -16.94 -3.26 -16.05
N ARG A 181 -16.16 -3.92 -15.19
CA ARG A 181 -16.55 -4.19 -13.79
C ARG A 181 -16.25 -3.05 -12.83
N ASN A 182 -15.16 -2.32 -13.08
CA ASN A 182 -14.56 -1.37 -12.16
C ASN A 182 -14.17 -0.05 -12.87
N PRO A 183 -15.09 0.61 -13.60
CA PRO A 183 -14.74 1.74 -14.46
C PRO A 183 -14.06 2.87 -13.70
N LYS A 184 -14.58 3.22 -12.51
CA LYS A 184 -14.01 4.27 -11.65
C LYS A 184 -12.55 3.97 -11.24
N LEU A 185 -12.26 2.73 -10.85
CA LEU A 185 -10.92 2.33 -10.40
C LEU A 185 -9.92 2.40 -11.55
N MET A 186 -10.33 1.92 -12.73
CA MET A 186 -9.51 2.03 -13.94
C MET A 186 -9.27 3.49 -14.32
N ASP A 187 -10.29 4.35 -14.24
CA ASP A 187 -10.13 5.79 -14.49
C ASP A 187 -9.13 6.45 -13.54
N GLU A 188 -9.18 6.12 -12.25
CA GLU A 188 -8.32 6.75 -11.25
C GLU A 188 -6.86 6.32 -11.38
N TRP A 189 -6.62 5.02 -11.59
CA TRP A 189 -5.26 4.55 -11.86
C TRP A 189 -4.72 5.05 -13.20
N LYS A 190 -5.55 5.04 -14.26
CA LYS A 190 -5.17 5.61 -15.56
C LYS A 190 -4.82 7.09 -15.44
N ALA A 191 -5.61 7.88 -14.73
CA ALA A 191 -5.35 9.31 -14.53
C ALA A 191 -4.01 9.58 -13.86
N TYR A 192 -3.60 8.74 -12.89
CA TYR A 192 -2.28 8.82 -12.29
C TYR A 192 -1.16 8.60 -13.32
N PHE A 193 -1.25 7.55 -14.14
CA PHE A 193 -0.22 7.24 -15.14
C PHE A 193 -0.21 8.23 -16.31
N GLU A 194 -1.38 8.71 -16.77
CA GLU A 194 -1.49 9.77 -17.76
C GLU A 194 -0.88 11.07 -17.27
N TYR A 195 -1.03 11.39 -15.97
CA TYR A 195 -0.35 12.52 -15.37
C TYR A 195 1.18 12.36 -15.49
N LEU A 196 1.74 11.21 -15.12
CA LEU A 196 3.18 10.96 -15.28
C LEU A 196 3.63 11.17 -16.74
N LEU A 197 2.93 10.55 -17.69
CA LEU A 197 3.22 10.67 -19.13
C LEU A 197 3.14 12.12 -19.61
N SER A 198 2.16 12.90 -19.14
CA SER A 198 2.00 14.32 -19.49
C SER A 198 3.15 15.21 -18.99
N THR A 199 3.86 14.74 -17.96
CA THR A 199 4.99 15.46 -17.37
C THR A 199 6.35 15.09 -17.97
N GLU A 200 6.36 14.21 -18.97
CA GLU A 200 7.60 13.83 -19.65
C GLU A 200 8.32 15.07 -20.20
N HIS A 201 9.57 15.24 -19.74
CA HIS A 201 10.35 16.44 -20.03
C HIS A 201 10.63 16.54 -21.53
N LYS A 202 10.07 17.58 -22.16
CA LYS A 202 10.45 17.98 -23.51
C LYS A 202 11.68 18.89 -23.43
N PRO A 203 12.75 18.62 -24.19
CA PRO A 203 13.95 19.45 -24.19
C PRO A 203 13.59 20.93 -24.38
N GLY A 204 14.03 21.79 -23.45
CA GLY A 204 13.77 23.23 -23.48
C GLY A 204 12.48 23.71 -22.79
N SER A 205 11.71 22.83 -22.14
CA SER A 205 10.52 23.20 -21.35
C SER A 205 10.79 23.12 -19.83
N PRO A 206 10.14 23.93 -18.99
CA PRO A 206 10.22 23.79 -17.53
C PRO A 206 9.76 22.40 -17.08
N ALA A 207 10.30 21.90 -15.97
CA ALA A 207 9.78 20.68 -15.34
C ALA A 207 8.32 20.91 -14.91
N THR A 208 7.41 20.09 -15.44
CA THR A 208 5.97 20.17 -15.17
C THR A 208 5.53 19.22 -14.06
N PHE A 209 6.37 18.25 -13.69
CA PHE A 209 6.10 17.28 -12.64
C PHE A 209 6.04 17.95 -11.26
N LYS A 210 4.97 17.65 -10.51
CA LYS A 210 4.76 18.06 -9.13
C LYS A 210 4.45 16.83 -8.29
N MET A 211 5.31 16.55 -7.32
CA MET A 211 5.18 15.36 -6.47
C MET A 211 3.83 15.30 -5.73
N ASP A 212 3.35 16.44 -5.23
CA ASP A 212 2.08 16.49 -4.48
C ASP A 212 0.85 16.16 -5.36
N ASP A 213 0.87 16.54 -6.64
CA ASP A 213 -0.19 16.18 -7.61
C ASP A 213 -0.14 14.67 -7.94
N ALA A 214 1.07 14.11 -8.10
CA ALA A 214 1.27 12.68 -8.32
C ALA A 214 0.78 11.86 -7.12
N LEU A 215 1.14 12.28 -5.91
CA LEU A 215 0.68 11.67 -4.66
C LEU A 215 -0.84 11.77 -4.52
N HIS A 216 -1.44 12.92 -4.84
CA HIS A 216 -2.89 13.09 -4.83
C HIS A 216 -3.60 12.04 -5.70
N LEU A 217 -3.17 11.90 -6.95
CA LEU A 217 -3.78 10.97 -7.92
C LEU A 217 -3.55 9.51 -7.52
N MET A 218 -2.34 9.15 -7.09
CA MET A 218 -2.00 7.81 -6.62
C MET A 218 -2.84 7.44 -5.39
N TRP A 219 -2.88 8.30 -4.37
CA TRP A 219 -3.63 8.06 -3.15
C TRP A 219 -5.13 7.97 -3.41
N ARG A 220 -5.68 8.80 -4.30
CA ARG A 220 -7.09 8.71 -4.72
C ARG A 220 -7.42 7.34 -5.31
N ALA A 221 -6.59 6.85 -6.22
CA ALA A 221 -6.78 5.52 -6.82
C ALA A 221 -6.60 4.39 -5.78
N HIS A 222 -5.61 4.54 -4.90
CA HIS A 222 -5.33 3.59 -3.81
C HIS A 222 -6.51 3.43 -2.85
N VAL A 223 -7.03 4.53 -2.28
CA VAL A 223 -8.14 4.45 -1.32
C VAL A 223 -9.44 4.01 -1.97
N SER A 224 -9.69 4.39 -3.24
CA SER A 224 -10.83 3.83 -3.98
C SER A 224 -10.72 2.32 -4.16
N SER A 225 -9.51 1.79 -4.39
CA SER A 225 -9.26 0.35 -4.52
C SER A 225 -9.59 -0.38 -3.22
N ILE A 226 -9.16 0.17 -2.08
CA ILE A 226 -9.52 -0.35 -0.76
C ILE A 226 -11.03 -0.25 -0.52
N ALA A 227 -11.64 0.91 -0.77
CA ALA A 227 -13.07 1.13 -0.54
C ALA A 227 -13.97 0.20 -1.38
N TYR A 228 -13.53 -0.17 -2.59
CA TYR A 228 -14.23 -1.17 -3.40
C TYR A 228 -14.04 -2.59 -2.86
N ALA A 229 -12.80 -2.96 -2.55
CA ALA A 229 -12.45 -4.33 -2.18
C ALA A 229 -12.94 -4.69 -0.76
N LEU A 230 -12.96 -3.74 0.17
CA LEU A 230 -13.28 -3.95 1.58
C LEU A 230 -14.63 -4.67 1.81
N PRO A 231 -15.78 -4.15 1.34
CA PRO A 231 -17.06 -4.84 1.53
C PRO A 231 -17.14 -6.17 0.75
N LYS A 232 -16.43 -6.28 -0.36
CA LYS A 232 -16.43 -7.47 -1.21
C LYS A 232 -15.74 -8.67 -0.57
N PHE A 233 -14.70 -8.42 0.22
CA PHE A 233 -13.89 -9.48 0.84
C PHE A 233 -14.13 -9.64 2.33
N GLN A 234 -15.06 -8.89 2.94
CA GLN A 234 -15.34 -8.92 4.38
C GLN A 234 -15.56 -10.33 4.92
N ASP A 235 -16.27 -11.19 4.19
CA ASP A 235 -16.50 -12.60 4.56
C ASP A 235 -15.22 -13.43 4.68
N SER A 236 -14.10 -12.99 4.11
CA SER A 236 -12.81 -13.68 4.19
C SER A 236 -12.14 -13.44 5.56
N LEU A 237 -12.56 -12.41 6.31
CA LEU A 237 -12.04 -12.13 7.66
C LEU A 237 -12.41 -13.22 8.66
N LYS A 238 -13.47 -14.00 8.42
CA LYS A 238 -13.87 -15.11 9.30
C LYS A 238 -12.84 -16.24 9.40
N TYR A 239 -11.86 -16.26 8.49
CA TYR A 239 -10.82 -17.29 8.46
C TYR A 239 -9.59 -16.92 9.30
N VAL A 240 -9.50 -15.69 9.81
CA VAL A 240 -8.43 -15.24 10.71
C VAL A 240 -8.97 -15.02 12.11
N SER A 241 -8.07 -14.84 13.09
CA SER A 241 -8.44 -14.52 14.47
C SER A 241 -9.17 -13.17 14.57
N ASP A 242 -9.96 -12.98 15.62
CA ASP A 242 -10.65 -11.70 15.83
C ASP A 242 -9.65 -10.52 15.92
N PRO A 243 -8.49 -10.63 16.63
CA PRO A 243 -7.48 -9.58 16.62
C PRO A 243 -6.93 -9.24 15.23
N GLU A 244 -6.66 -10.23 14.38
CA GLU A 244 -6.16 -9.99 13.02
C GLU A 244 -7.24 -9.41 12.11
N ALA A 245 -8.49 -9.90 12.22
CA ALA A 245 -9.62 -9.35 11.47
C ALA A 245 -9.84 -7.87 11.80
N ASN A 246 -9.85 -7.54 13.10
CA ASN A 246 -9.95 -6.16 13.58
C ASN A 246 -8.79 -5.30 13.06
N PHE A 247 -7.56 -5.81 13.08
CA PHE A 247 -6.40 -5.08 12.55
C PHE A 247 -6.53 -4.81 11.05
N GLY A 248 -7.03 -5.77 10.25
CA GLY A 248 -7.29 -5.55 8.82
C GLY A 248 -8.25 -4.37 8.57
N GLU A 249 -9.34 -4.29 9.33
CA GLU A 249 -10.29 -3.17 9.24
C GLU A 249 -9.71 -1.85 9.77
N ASP A 250 -9.01 -1.90 10.91
CA ASP A 250 -8.34 -0.73 11.50
C ASP A 250 -7.28 -0.15 10.52
N TRP A 251 -6.52 -1.02 9.86
CA TRP A 251 -5.54 -0.66 8.82
C TRP A 251 -6.21 -0.04 7.60
N ALA A 252 -7.25 -0.68 7.06
CA ALA A 252 -7.99 -0.14 5.91
C ALA A 252 -8.56 1.26 6.22
N ASN A 253 -9.06 1.48 7.44
CA ASN A 253 -9.52 2.79 7.85
C ASN A 253 -8.38 3.80 8.04
N ALA A 254 -7.26 3.40 8.64
CA ALA A 254 -6.11 4.27 8.85
C ALA A 254 -5.51 4.77 7.52
N VAL A 255 -5.52 3.93 6.48
CA VAL A 255 -5.02 4.31 5.14
C VAL A 255 -5.77 5.52 4.56
N ASP A 256 -7.08 5.68 4.80
CA ASP A 256 -7.83 6.87 4.36
C ASP A 256 -7.28 8.17 4.99
N PHE A 257 -6.87 8.10 6.26
CA PHE A 257 -6.28 9.24 6.96
C PHE A 257 -4.86 9.54 6.47
N ILE A 258 -4.06 8.50 6.25
CA ILE A 258 -2.70 8.62 5.69
C ILE A 258 -2.77 9.24 4.29
N ALA A 259 -3.65 8.72 3.44
CA ALA A 259 -3.85 9.18 2.06
C ALA A 259 -4.22 10.66 1.98
N ALA A 260 -5.09 11.14 2.88
CA ALA A 260 -5.49 12.53 2.91
C ALA A 260 -4.30 13.48 3.10
N THR A 261 -3.21 13.04 3.76
CA THR A 261 -2.01 13.86 3.97
C THR A 261 -1.06 13.90 2.77
N HIS A 262 -1.36 13.18 1.70
CA HIS A 262 -0.40 12.89 0.62
C HIS A 262 0.92 12.37 1.19
N PHE A 263 0.83 11.34 2.04
CA PHE A 263 2.01 10.75 2.67
C PHE A 263 2.94 10.16 1.62
N SER A 264 4.26 10.36 1.75
CA SER A 264 5.20 9.80 0.77
C SER A 264 5.23 8.28 0.87
N THR A 265 5.27 7.62 -0.27
CA THR A 265 5.31 6.16 -0.42
C THR A 265 6.52 5.73 -1.23
N ASP A 266 7.60 6.52 -1.12
CA ASP A 266 8.92 6.16 -1.62
C ASP A 266 9.52 4.98 -0.84
N LEU A 267 10.65 4.46 -1.32
CA LEU A 267 11.29 3.25 -0.78
C LEU A 267 11.63 3.42 0.70
N GLN A 268 12.33 4.51 1.03
CA GLN A 268 12.85 4.73 2.37
C GLN A 268 11.72 4.95 3.36
N THR A 269 10.81 5.89 3.05
CA THR A 269 9.69 6.24 3.93
C THR A 269 8.82 5.01 4.19
N THR A 270 8.47 4.26 3.15
CA THR A 270 7.63 3.07 3.33
C THR A 270 8.36 2.00 4.13
N ASN A 271 9.66 1.78 3.88
CA ASN A 271 10.43 0.77 4.60
C ASN A 271 10.57 1.08 6.09
N GLU A 272 10.77 2.36 6.43
CA GLU A 272 10.81 2.82 7.81
C GLU A 272 9.45 2.61 8.51
N PHE A 273 8.35 3.04 7.89
CA PHE A 273 7.03 3.00 8.55
C PHE A 273 6.45 1.57 8.65
N GLN A 274 6.74 0.69 7.70
CA GLN A 274 6.24 -0.69 7.77
C GLN A 274 6.88 -1.52 8.89
N ALA A 275 8.04 -1.10 9.40
CA ALA A 275 8.69 -1.75 10.55
C ALA A 275 7.82 -1.66 11.82
N PHE A 276 6.97 -0.63 11.93
CA PHE A 276 6.05 -0.45 13.05
C PHE A 276 4.72 -1.21 12.90
N LEU A 277 4.53 -1.93 11.78
CA LEU A 277 3.40 -2.83 11.63
C LEU A 277 3.67 -4.16 12.37
N PRO A 278 2.61 -4.96 12.63
CA PRO A 278 2.76 -6.30 13.18
C PRO A 278 3.62 -7.20 12.27
N GLN A 279 4.71 -7.74 12.81
CA GLN A 279 5.62 -8.63 12.06
C GLN A 279 5.19 -10.11 12.06
N ARG A 280 3.96 -10.37 12.52
CA ARG A 280 3.23 -11.65 12.36
C ARG A 280 1.73 -11.36 12.34
N MET A 281 0.93 -12.35 11.95
CA MET A 281 -0.52 -12.29 12.18
C MET A 281 -0.82 -12.20 13.68
N LEU A 282 -1.83 -11.41 14.03
CA LEU A 282 -2.36 -11.35 15.38
C LEU A 282 -3.16 -12.61 15.70
N THR A 283 -3.23 -12.96 16.98
CA THR A 283 -3.84 -14.17 17.52
C THR A 283 -4.68 -13.82 18.74
N GLU A 284 -5.54 -14.73 19.20
CA GLU A 284 -6.47 -14.50 20.33
C GLU A 284 -5.80 -14.06 21.65
N GLY A 285 -4.50 -14.32 21.83
CA GLY A 285 -3.73 -13.88 23.00
C GLY A 285 -3.21 -12.44 22.90
N ASP A 286 -3.31 -11.80 21.74
CA ASP A 286 -2.74 -10.48 21.50
C ASP A 286 -3.70 -9.38 21.98
N VAL A 287 -3.35 -8.77 23.12
CA VAL A 287 -4.18 -7.76 23.78
C VAL A 287 -3.47 -6.41 23.86
N LEU A 288 -4.05 -5.41 23.19
CA LEU A 288 -3.59 -4.03 23.30
C LEU A 288 -3.82 -3.47 24.72
N PRO A 289 -2.92 -2.61 25.24
CA PRO A 289 -1.83 -1.93 24.54
C PRO A 289 -0.47 -2.65 24.64
N SER A 290 -0.43 -3.93 25.03
CA SER A 290 0.83 -4.61 25.36
C SER A 290 0.86 -6.06 24.88
N ILE A 291 1.26 -6.24 23.62
CA ILE A 291 1.66 -7.52 23.04
C ILE A 291 3.14 -7.73 23.34
N SER A 292 3.47 -8.83 24.02
CA SER A 292 4.77 -9.01 24.69
C SER A 292 5.97 -9.13 23.74
N ASP A 293 5.77 -9.67 22.55
CA ASP A 293 6.81 -9.84 21.53
C ASP A 293 6.86 -8.67 20.54
N PHE A 294 6.06 -7.62 20.76
CA PHE A 294 6.08 -6.40 19.94
C PHE A 294 6.84 -5.29 20.65
N SER A 295 7.53 -4.47 19.87
CA SER A 295 8.14 -3.24 20.37
C SER A 295 7.08 -2.27 20.91
N PRO A 296 7.48 -1.32 21.78
CA PRO A 296 6.58 -0.25 22.24
C PRO A 296 5.95 0.53 21.08
N GLN A 297 6.72 0.78 20.02
CA GLN A 297 6.26 1.50 18.83
C GLN A 297 5.19 0.72 18.08
N GLN A 298 5.37 -0.59 17.86
CA GLN A 298 4.36 -1.44 17.22
C GLN A 298 3.05 -1.47 18.02
N ASN A 299 3.14 -1.64 19.33
CA ASN A 299 1.98 -1.61 20.23
C ASN A 299 1.25 -0.26 20.18
N ARG A 300 2.00 0.84 20.15
CA ARG A 300 1.46 2.20 20.04
C ARG A 300 0.75 2.42 18.71
N VAL A 301 1.37 2.04 17.61
CA VAL A 301 0.81 2.17 16.26
C VAL A 301 -0.50 1.38 16.13
N LEU A 302 -0.52 0.13 16.60
CA LEU A 302 -1.76 -0.68 16.64
C LEU A 302 -2.86 -0.03 17.48
N LEU A 303 -2.52 0.45 18.68
CA LEU A 303 -3.48 1.13 19.54
C LEU A 303 -4.05 2.39 18.89
N SER A 304 -3.20 3.18 18.24
CA SER A 304 -3.59 4.40 17.54
C SER A 304 -4.52 4.11 16.36
N MET A 305 -4.24 3.08 15.56
CA MET A 305 -5.14 2.65 14.47
C MET A 305 -6.50 2.22 15.01
N ARG A 306 -6.53 1.38 16.06
CA ARG A 306 -7.76 0.94 16.71
C ARG A 306 -8.58 2.12 17.25
N ALA A 307 -7.92 3.07 17.90
CA ALA A 307 -8.56 4.26 18.43
C ALA A 307 -9.14 5.15 17.31
N LEU A 308 -8.37 5.35 16.24
CA LEU A 308 -8.77 6.13 15.07
C LEU A 308 -10.00 5.51 14.40
N HIS A 309 -9.95 4.20 14.15
CA HIS A 309 -11.05 3.47 13.53
C HIS A 309 -12.33 3.54 14.38
N LYS A 310 -12.24 3.26 15.68
CA LYS A 310 -13.38 3.39 16.60
C LYS A 310 -13.94 4.81 16.63
N ALA A 311 -13.09 5.84 16.70
CA ALA A 311 -13.53 7.23 16.68
C ALA A 311 -14.22 7.60 15.37
N ASN A 312 -13.71 7.11 14.23
CA ASN A 312 -14.32 7.33 12.94
C ASN A 312 -15.68 6.61 12.81
N GLN A 313 -15.79 5.37 13.30
CA GLN A 313 -17.07 4.65 13.37
C GLN A 313 -18.10 5.38 14.24
N LEU A 314 -17.71 5.80 15.45
CA LEU A 314 -18.58 6.53 16.38
C LEU A 314 -19.10 7.85 15.81
N THR A 315 -18.35 8.46 14.90
CA THR A 315 -18.73 9.71 14.23
C THR A 315 -19.41 9.48 12.88
N GLY A 316 -19.71 8.23 12.50
CA GLY A 316 -20.31 7.90 11.21
C GLY A 316 -19.47 8.37 10.01
N GLY A 317 -18.15 8.38 10.15
CA GLY A 317 -17.20 8.87 9.14
C GLY A 317 -17.03 10.39 9.10
N LEU A 318 -17.66 11.16 10.00
CA LEU A 318 -17.50 12.61 10.04
C LEU A 318 -16.06 13.01 10.40
N LEU A 319 -15.38 12.24 11.27
CA LEU A 319 -13.98 12.48 11.61
C LEU A 319 -13.09 12.49 10.36
N LEU A 320 -13.20 11.47 9.51
CA LEU A 320 -12.44 11.41 8.25
C LEU A 320 -12.78 12.59 7.31
N LYS A 321 -14.06 12.96 7.18
CA LYS A 321 -14.46 14.11 6.34
C LYS A 321 -13.85 15.42 6.82
N LEU A 322 -13.82 15.65 8.14
CA LEU A 322 -13.19 16.84 8.73
C LEU A 322 -11.67 16.80 8.54
N TRP A 323 -11.05 15.63 8.69
CA TRP A 323 -9.63 15.43 8.41
C TRP A 323 -9.28 15.75 6.95
N GLN A 324 -10.00 15.17 5.99
CA GLN A 324 -9.82 15.44 4.55
C GLN A 324 -9.99 16.94 4.23
N LYS A 325 -10.96 17.60 4.87
CA LYS A 325 -11.13 19.05 4.73
C LYS A 325 -9.93 19.82 5.27
N ALA A 326 -9.39 19.45 6.42
CA ALA A 326 -8.18 20.06 6.97
C ALA A 326 -6.96 19.84 6.05
N MET A 327 -6.85 18.64 5.46
CA MET A 327 -5.77 18.27 4.54
C MET A 327 -5.95 18.82 3.10
N SER A 328 -7.01 19.58 2.82
CA SER A 328 -7.20 20.21 1.50
C SER A 328 -6.13 21.26 1.16
N THR A 329 -5.38 21.73 2.15
CA THR A 329 -4.28 22.69 2.00
C THR A 329 -2.92 22.03 2.21
N GLU A 330 -1.88 22.54 1.56
CA GLU A 330 -0.50 22.05 1.74
C GLU A 330 -0.03 22.16 3.20
N ALA A 331 -0.37 23.26 3.87
CA ALA A 331 -0.05 23.46 5.29
C ALA A 331 -0.76 22.42 6.18
N GLY A 332 -2.03 22.14 5.89
CA GLY A 332 -2.78 21.07 6.56
C GLY A 332 -2.11 19.71 6.36
N ARG A 333 -1.78 19.33 5.12
CA ARG A 333 -1.08 18.09 4.80
C ARG A 333 0.26 17.96 5.53
N LYS A 334 1.06 19.03 5.56
CA LYS A 334 2.35 19.04 6.27
C LYS A 334 2.18 18.76 7.77
N LEU A 335 1.20 19.39 8.41
CA LEU A 335 0.89 19.11 9.82
C LEU A 335 0.36 17.69 10.03
N GLY A 336 -0.46 17.20 9.10
CA GLY A 336 -0.99 15.84 9.13
C GLY A 336 0.10 14.78 9.00
N ARG A 337 1.04 14.94 8.06
CA ARG A 337 2.20 14.04 7.93
C ARG A 337 3.05 14.02 9.19
N LYS A 338 3.33 15.20 9.76
CA LYS A 338 4.05 15.30 11.03
C LYS A 338 3.35 14.55 12.16
N LEU A 339 2.03 14.62 12.26
CA LEU A 339 1.28 13.86 13.27
C LEU A 339 1.45 12.34 13.09
N ILE A 340 1.46 11.86 11.84
CA ILE A 340 1.69 10.44 11.53
C ILE A 340 3.14 10.04 11.88
N GLU A 341 4.11 10.88 11.55
CA GLU A 341 5.53 10.67 11.86
C GLU A 341 5.78 10.61 13.37
N ASP A 342 5.22 11.56 14.12
CA ASP A 342 5.38 11.65 15.57
C ASP A 342 4.80 10.41 16.29
N LEU A 343 3.79 9.73 15.71
CA LEU A 343 3.24 8.47 16.24
C LEU A 343 4.22 7.31 16.15
N ALA A 344 5.07 7.30 15.12
CA ALA A 344 6.03 6.25 14.84
C ALA A 344 7.38 6.44 15.58
N SER A 345 7.75 7.69 15.87
CA SER A 345 9.06 8.04 16.44
C SER A 345 9.10 8.21 17.96
N SER A 346 7.96 8.27 18.64
CA SER A 346 7.85 8.66 20.06
C SER A 346 7.80 7.52 21.06
#